data_AF-A0A9X2LFA3-F1
#
_entry.id   AF-A0A9X2LFA3-F1
#
_cell.length_a   1.000
_cell.length_b   1.000
_cell.length_c   1.000
_cell.angle_alpha   90.00
_cell.angle_beta   90.00
_cell.angle_gamma   90.00
#
_symmetry.space_group_name_H-M   'P 1'
#
loop_
_entity.id
_entity.type
_entity.pdbx_description
1 polymer ?
#
loop_
_entity_poly.entity_id
_entity_poly.type
_entity_poly.pdbx_seq_one_letter_code
_entity_poly.pdbx_strand_id
1 'polypeptide(L)'
;MGKYVIRRIGQMVIVLFGATLILFACLFVLPGDPVGSLGGDKARDPAVVEQLRERYGLDKPLAVQYGNYVTNLVKGDLGEDYTQRRQVTEVLGPKLGNTAKLAVAAIIIDVVLGVLAGLVAALFRYSFWDVLVTLLTTLAIGFPSFVIGMILQSQFAVNLGWFPLISDGSFNSMIMPAFTLAIIDAALVARLMRGTMLEVLRADYVKTAIAKGLPRRTVLLKHVMRNSIIPVVTYIGISFGGLLGGALITEAIFNWDGMGYALVTAIQQGNNPIIVGVVTYGVAVFVLLNLLVDLLYAVLDPRIRLS
;
A
#
# COMPACT_ATOMS: atom_id res chain seq x y z
N MET A 1 -27.84 -5.33 0.22
CA MET A 1 -26.58 -6.06 0.02
C MET A 1 -26.29 -6.37 -1.45
N GLY A 2 -27.08 -7.17 -2.16
CA GLY A 2 -26.80 -7.52 -3.57
C GLY A 2 -26.56 -6.32 -4.50
N LYS A 3 -27.45 -5.32 -4.49
CA LYS A 3 -27.27 -4.07 -5.28
C LYS A 3 -25.98 -3.31 -4.94
N TYR A 4 -25.58 -3.28 -3.66
CA TYR A 4 -24.35 -2.64 -3.20
C TYR A 4 -23.10 -3.37 -3.73
N VAL A 5 -23.08 -4.70 -3.59
CA VAL A 5 -21.98 -5.54 -4.08
C VAL A 5 -21.84 -5.41 -5.60
N ILE A 6 -22.94 -5.48 -6.36
CA ILE A 6 -22.92 -5.32 -7.82
C ILE A 6 -22.38 -3.94 -8.21
N ARG A 7 -22.82 -2.87 -7.53
CA ARG A 7 -22.32 -1.51 -7.79
C ARG A 7 -20.81 -1.41 -7.53
N ARG A 8 -20.31 -1.99 -6.44
CA ARG A 8 -18.87 -1.99 -6.11
C ARG A 8 -18.04 -2.82 -7.08
N ILE A 9 -18.52 -3.98 -7.50
CA ILE A 9 -17.88 -4.81 -8.54
C ILE A 9 -17.83 -4.03 -9.87
N GLY A 10 -18.92 -3.37 -10.27
CA GLY A 10 -18.94 -2.54 -11.48
C GLY A 10 -17.92 -1.40 -11.42
N GLN A 11 -17.82 -0.70 -10.27
CA GLN A 11 -16.80 0.33 -10.05
C GLN A 11 -15.37 -0.25 -10.12
N MET A 12 -15.14 -1.42 -9.53
CA MET A 12 -13.86 -2.13 -9.60
C MET A 12 -13.44 -2.44 -11.04
N VAL A 13 -14.36 -2.94 -11.87
CA VAL A 13 -14.09 -3.21 -13.30
C VAL A 13 -13.73 -1.94 -14.05
N ILE A 14 -14.44 -0.83 -13.80
CA ILE A 14 -14.14 0.46 -14.42
C ILE A 14 -12.75 0.97 -14.02
N VAL A 15 -12.38 0.85 -12.74
CA VAL A 15 -11.06 1.27 -12.25
C VAL A 15 -9.95 0.41 -12.86
N LEU A 16 -10.12 -0.91 -12.92
CA LEU A 16 -9.15 -1.82 -13.54
C LEU A 16 -8.98 -1.54 -15.03
N PHE A 17 -10.09 -1.32 -15.74
CA PHE A 17 -10.06 -0.94 -17.16
C PHE A 17 -9.33 0.39 -17.36
N GLY A 18 -9.69 1.43 -16.59
CA GLY A 18 -9.03 2.73 -16.68
C GLY A 18 -7.53 2.66 -16.37
N ALA A 19 -7.15 1.94 -15.31
CA ALA A 19 -5.75 1.79 -14.92
C ALA A 19 -4.93 1.02 -15.96
N THR A 20 -5.46 -0.09 -16.50
CA THR A 20 -4.79 -0.86 -17.55
C THR A 20 -4.67 -0.08 -18.86
N LEU A 21 -5.67 0.74 -19.20
CA LEU A 21 -5.64 1.60 -20.38
C LEU A 21 -4.59 2.71 -20.23
N ILE A 22 -4.54 3.38 -19.07
CA ILE A 22 -3.53 4.41 -18.78
C ILE A 22 -2.13 3.80 -18.83
N LEU A 23 -1.94 2.64 -18.20
CA LEU A 23 -0.66 1.94 -18.21
C LEU A 23 -0.26 1.53 -19.63
N PHE A 24 -1.20 1.01 -20.42
CA PHE A 24 -0.95 0.69 -21.82
C PHE A 24 -0.53 1.93 -22.62
N ALA A 25 -1.23 3.05 -22.47
CA ALA A 25 -0.87 4.30 -23.13
C ALA A 25 0.52 4.79 -22.69
N CYS A 26 0.83 4.74 -21.40
CA CYS A 26 2.11 5.19 -20.87
C CYS A 26 3.31 4.38 -21.36
N LEU A 27 3.14 3.07 -21.55
CA LEU A 27 4.25 2.17 -21.86
C LEU A 27 4.38 1.83 -23.35
N PHE A 28 3.28 1.87 -24.09
CA PHE A 28 3.26 1.45 -25.50
C PHE A 28 2.95 2.59 -26.47
N VAL A 29 2.34 3.69 -26.02
CA VAL A 29 1.97 4.83 -26.88
C VAL A 29 2.88 6.04 -26.68
N LEU A 30 3.13 6.45 -25.43
CA LEU A 30 3.97 7.62 -25.13
C LEU A 30 5.45 7.48 -25.55
N PRO A 31 6.10 6.30 -25.45
CA PRO A 31 7.54 6.22 -25.74
C PRO A 31 7.93 6.29 -27.23
N GLY A 32 6.99 6.43 -28.17
CA GLY A 32 7.28 6.53 -29.61
C GLY A 32 7.73 5.22 -30.28
N ASP A 33 8.67 4.47 -29.68
CA ASP A 33 9.06 3.11 -30.07
C ASP A 33 9.48 2.25 -28.84
N PRO A 34 8.60 1.35 -28.35
CA PRO A 34 8.90 0.49 -27.22
C PRO A 34 9.99 -0.56 -27.51
N VAL A 35 10.41 -0.76 -28.76
CA VAL A 35 11.51 -1.68 -29.12
C VAL A 35 12.88 -0.99 -29.02
N GLY A 36 12.92 0.33 -29.20
CA GLY A 36 14.13 1.14 -29.04
C GLY A 36 14.66 1.16 -27.60
N SER A 37 13.77 1.09 -26.61
CA SER A 37 14.12 1.08 -25.18
C SER A 37 14.56 -0.30 -24.66
N LEU A 38 14.28 -1.40 -25.38
CA LEU A 38 14.62 -2.77 -24.98
C LEU A 38 16.12 -3.09 -25.02
N GLY A 39 16.95 -2.22 -25.59
CA GLY A 39 18.37 -2.49 -25.89
C GLY A 39 19.40 -1.61 -25.21
N GLY A 40 18.98 -0.56 -24.49
CA GLY A 40 19.88 0.52 -24.07
C GLY A 40 20.47 1.27 -25.27
N ASP A 41 21.42 2.18 -25.02
CA ASP A 41 22.06 3.10 -26.00
C ASP A 41 22.83 2.42 -27.17
N LYS A 42 22.73 1.10 -27.35
CA LYS A 42 23.38 0.38 -28.45
C LYS A 42 22.38 0.15 -29.58
N ALA A 43 22.64 0.78 -30.72
CA ALA A 43 21.91 0.56 -31.97
C ALA A 43 21.79 -0.95 -32.27
N ARG A 44 20.56 -1.47 -32.26
CA ARG A 44 20.26 -2.85 -32.66
C ARG A 44 20.19 -2.95 -34.19
N ASP A 45 20.53 -4.13 -34.70
CA ASP A 45 20.28 -4.50 -36.09
C ASP A 45 18.77 -4.32 -36.42
N PRO A 46 18.42 -3.57 -37.47
CA PRO A 46 17.03 -3.36 -37.90
C PRO A 46 16.23 -4.65 -38.05
N ALA A 47 16.88 -5.76 -38.44
CA ALA A 47 16.21 -7.06 -38.59
C ALA A 47 15.74 -7.64 -37.24
N VAL A 48 16.48 -7.39 -36.15
CA VAL A 48 16.11 -7.85 -34.80
C VAL A 48 14.99 -7.00 -34.23
N VAL A 49 14.97 -5.70 -34.53
CA VAL A 49 13.90 -4.78 -34.13
C VAL A 49 12.57 -5.20 -34.76
N GLU A 50 12.57 -5.54 -36.05
CA GLU A 50 11.35 -5.95 -36.76
C GLU A 50 10.82 -7.30 -36.27
N GLN A 51 11.71 -8.28 -36.01
CA GLN A 51 11.32 -9.56 -35.40
C GLN A 51 10.71 -9.38 -34.00
N LEU A 52 11.22 -8.42 -33.21
CA LEU A 52 10.66 -8.09 -31.91
C LEU A 52 9.29 -7.43 -32.04
N ARG A 53 9.09 -6.55 -33.03
CA ARG A 53 7.79 -5.93 -33.29
C ARG A 53 6.73 -6.97 -33.64
N GLU A 54 7.06 -7.90 -34.52
CA GLU A 54 6.17 -8.99 -34.90
C GLU A 54 5.90 -9.96 -33.74
N ARG A 55 6.94 -10.31 -32.96
CA ARG A 55 6.82 -11.19 -31.78
C ARG A 55 5.92 -10.60 -30.69
N TYR A 56 5.99 -9.29 -30.44
CA TYR A 56 5.17 -8.61 -29.44
C TYR A 56 3.86 -8.03 -30.00
N GLY A 57 3.58 -8.23 -31.29
CA GLY A 57 2.37 -7.74 -31.95
C GLY A 57 2.27 -6.21 -32.03
N LEU A 58 3.41 -5.52 -31.97
CA LEU A 58 3.52 -4.06 -31.99
C LEU A 58 3.23 -3.47 -33.39
N ASP A 59 3.15 -4.33 -34.40
CA ASP A 59 2.74 -4.06 -35.79
C ASP A 59 1.21 -3.88 -35.94
N LYS A 60 0.43 -4.33 -34.96
CA LYS A 60 -1.04 -4.33 -35.04
C LYS A 60 -1.65 -2.97 -34.65
N PRO A 61 -2.89 -2.66 -35.05
CA PRO A 61 -3.58 -1.46 -34.57
C PRO A 61 -3.67 -1.42 -33.04
N LEU A 62 -3.55 -0.22 -32.44
CA LEU A 62 -3.53 -0.04 -30.97
C LEU A 62 -4.70 -0.71 -30.24
N ALA A 63 -5.90 -0.71 -30.82
CA ALA A 63 -7.06 -1.37 -30.25
C ALA A 63 -6.89 -2.89 -30.13
N VAL A 64 -6.24 -3.51 -31.11
CA VAL A 64 -5.92 -4.96 -31.12
C VAL A 64 -4.81 -5.27 -30.12
N GLN A 65 -3.79 -4.40 -30.05
CA GLN A 65 -2.71 -4.52 -29.05
C GLN A 65 -3.28 -4.49 -27.62
N TYR A 66 -4.14 -3.51 -27.33
CA TYR A 66 -4.79 -3.41 -26.02
C TYR A 66 -5.72 -4.61 -25.73
N GLY A 67 -6.49 -5.07 -26.73
CA GLY A 67 -7.35 -6.26 -26.59
C GLY A 67 -6.56 -7.52 -26.25
N ASN A 68 -5.43 -7.76 -26.92
CA ASN A 68 -4.53 -8.88 -26.63
C ASN A 68 -3.91 -8.74 -25.23
N TYR A 69 -3.46 -7.54 -24.88
CA TYR A 69 -2.90 -7.22 -23.56
C TYR A 69 -3.88 -7.55 -22.42
N VAL A 70 -5.13 -7.07 -22.50
CA VAL A 70 -6.15 -7.36 -21.49
C VAL A 70 -6.50 -8.85 -21.46
N THR A 71 -6.56 -9.51 -22.62
CA THR A 71 -6.85 -10.95 -22.70
C THR A 71 -5.77 -11.78 -22.02
N ASN A 72 -4.48 -11.44 -22.23
CA ASN A 72 -3.36 -12.12 -21.59
C ASN A 72 -3.35 -11.88 -20.09
N LEU A 73 -3.60 -10.64 -19.66
CA LEU A 73 -3.78 -10.28 -18.25
C LEU A 73 -4.84 -11.11 -17.54
N VAL A 74 -6.02 -11.29 -18.16
CA VAL A 74 -7.11 -12.09 -17.59
C VAL A 74 -6.71 -13.57 -17.48
N LYS A 75 -5.86 -14.06 -18.38
CA LYS A 75 -5.28 -15.42 -18.33
C LYS A 75 -4.14 -15.55 -17.31
N GLY A 76 -3.73 -14.44 -16.68
CA GLY A 76 -2.58 -14.40 -15.78
C GLY A 76 -1.23 -14.38 -16.49
N ASP A 77 -1.20 -14.15 -17.80
CA ASP A 77 0.02 -14.00 -18.58
C ASP A 77 0.43 -12.52 -18.63
N LEU A 78 1.51 -12.21 -17.91
CA LEU A 78 2.11 -10.87 -17.84
C LEU A 78 3.29 -10.70 -18.79
N GLY A 79 3.54 -11.70 -19.64
CA GLY A 79 4.66 -11.74 -20.54
C GLY A 79 5.94 -12.29 -19.90
N GLU A 80 7.02 -12.11 -20.63
CA GLU A 80 8.35 -12.62 -20.33
C GLU A 80 9.26 -11.47 -19.90
N ASP A 81 9.97 -11.65 -18.79
CA ASP A 81 11.01 -10.74 -18.33
C ASP A 81 12.14 -10.64 -19.37
N TYR A 82 12.47 -9.42 -19.79
CA TYR A 82 13.51 -9.20 -20.80
C TYR A 82 14.91 -9.55 -20.33
N THR A 83 15.17 -9.44 -19.02
CA THR A 83 16.50 -9.68 -18.47
C THR A 83 16.72 -11.16 -18.22
N GLN A 84 15.80 -11.83 -17.50
CA GLN A 84 15.97 -13.23 -17.10
C GLN A 84 15.33 -14.24 -18.05
N ARG A 85 14.53 -13.78 -19.04
CA ARG A 85 13.78 -14.65 -19.98
C ARG A 85 12.89 -15.67 -19.26
N ARG A 86 12.29 -15.21 -18.16
CA ARG A 86 11.36 -15.99 -17.31
C ARG A 86 10.00 -15.33 -17.33
N GLN A 87 8.95 -16.09 -17.00
CA GLN A 87 7.62 -15.51 -16.86
C GLN A 87 7.62 -14.47 -15.75
N VAL A 88 7.02 -13.30 -16.02
CA VAL A 88 6.93 -12.19 -15.05
C VAL A 88 6.22 -12.63 -13.76
N THR A 89 5.23 -13.53 -13.87
CA THR A 89 4.52 -14.12 -12.73
C THR A 89 5.45 -14.85 -11.76
N GLU A 90 6.41 -15.63 -12.28
CA GLU A 90 7.40 -16.34 -11.46
C GLU A 90 8.40 -15.40 -10.80
N VAL A 91 8.77 -14.32 -11.48
CA VAL A 91 9.70 -13.31 -10.96
C VAL A 91 9.04 -12.48 -9.86
N LEU A 92 7.76 -12.12 -10.03
CA LEU A 92 7.02 -11.25 -9.10
C LEU A 92 6.38 -11.99 -7.93
N GLY A 93 6.03 -13.27 -8.07
CA GLY A 93 5.38 -14.04 -7.01
C GLY A 93 6.08 -13.97 -5.64
N PRO A 94 7.39 -14.26 -5.54
CA PRO A 94 8.14 -14.14 -4.28
C PRO A 94 8.20 -12.71 -3.75
N LYS A 95 8.35 -11.73 -4.65
CA LYS A 95 8.45 -10.30 -4.31
C LYS A 95 7.14 -9.77 -3.73
N LEU A 96 6.00 -10.21 -4.26
CA LEU A 96 4.68 -9.92 -3.71
C LEU A 96 4.55 -10.48 -2.28
N GLY A 97 5.05 -11.69 -2.03
CA GLY A 97 5.13 -12.26 -0.69
C GLY A 97 5.97 -11.42 0.28
N ASN A 98 7.11 -10.89 -0.18
CA ASN A 98 7.97 -10.04 0.63
C ASN A 98 7.36 -8.66 0.93
N THR A 99 6.72 -8.02 -0.05
CA THR A 99 5.96 -6.78 0.18
C THR A 99 4.79 -7.02 1.15
N ALA A 100 4.11 -8.16 1.06
CA ALA A 100 3.04 -8.52 1.99
C ALA A 100 3.54 -8.69 3.44
N LYS A 101 4.67 -9.37 3.63
CA LYS A 101 5.30 -9.48 4.97
C LYS A 101 5.64 -8.11 5.53
N LEU A 102 6.24 -7.25 4.71
CA LEU A 102 6.61 -5.89 5.11
C LEU A 102 5.38 -5.05 5.47
N ALA A 103 4.32 -5.11 4.67
CA ALA A 103 3.08 -4.40 4.93
C ALA A 103 2.41 -4.88 6.23
N VAL A 104 2.36 -6.19 6.47
CA VAL A 104 1.82 -6.74 7.73
C VAL A 104 2.63 -6.28 8.92
N ALA A 105 3.97 -6.31 8.83
CA ALA A 105 4.85 -5.84 9.89
C ALA A 105 4.63 -4.34 10.18
N ALA A 106 4.52 -3.52 9.14
CA ALA A 106 4.25 -2.09 9.27
C ALA A 106 2.89 -1.83 9.93
N ILE A 107 1.82 -2.53 9.52
CA ILE A 107 0.50 -2.40 10.13
C ILE A 107 0.50 -2.82 11.60
N ILE A 108 1.20 -3.90 11.98
CA ILE A 108 1.29 -4.30 13.39
C ILE A 108 1.93 -3.18 14.22
N ILE A 109 3.02 -2.59 13.73
CA ILE A 109 3.70 -1.48 14.41
C ILE A 109 2.78 -0.25 14.48
N ASP A 110 2.14 0.12 13.37
CA ASP A 110 1.19 1.24 13.29
C ASP A 110 0.05 1.08 14.29
N VAL A 111 -0.63 -0.06 14.29
CA VAL A 111 -1.74 -0.34 15.20
C VAL A 111 -1.30 -0.25 16.65
N VAL A 112 -0.19 -0.90 17.00
CA VAL A 112 0.30 -0.91 18.38
C VAL A 112 0.69 0.50 18.82
N LEU A 113 1.53 1.20 18.05
CA LEU A 113 2.02 2.52 18.43
C LEU A 113 0.92 3.59 18.35
N GLY A 114 0.19 3.62 17.24
CA GLY A 114 -0.85 4.60 16.96
C GLY A 114 -2.02 4.49 17.92
N VAL A 115 -2.59 3.29 18.10
CA VAL A 115 -3.75 3.11 19.00
C VAL A 115 -3.35 3.39 20.45
N LEU A 116 -2.19 2.91 20.91
CA LEU A 116 -1.73 3.17 22.28
C LEU A 116 -1.44 4.65 22.51
N ALA A 117 -0.74 5.32 21.59
CA ALA A 117 -0.46 6.75 21.72
C ALA A 117 -1.74 7.59 21.70
N GLY A 118 -2.68 7.28 20.80
CA GLY A 118 -3.98 7.94 20.73
C GLY A 118 -4.84 7.71 21.97
N LEU A 119 -4.83 6.49 22.51
CA LEU A 119 -5.52 6.14 23.76
C LEU A 119 -4.94 6.92 24.95
N VAL A 120 -3.61 6.95 25.09
CA VAL A 120 -2.92 7.69 26.15
C VAL A 120 -3.25 9.19 26.04
N ALA A 121 -3.15 9.78 24.85
CA ALA A 121 -3.47 11.19 24.63
C ALA A 121 -4.94 11.53 24.96
N ALA A 122 -5.89 10.65 24.62
CA ALA A 122 -7.30 10.84 24.93
C ALA A 122 -7.62 10.70 26.43
N LEU A 123 -7.03 9.69 27.08
CA LEU A 123 -7.23 9.43 28.51
C LEU A 123 -6.68 10.55 29.37
N PHE A 124 -5.51 11.06 29.00
CA PHE A 124 -4.82 12.14 29.70
C PHE A 124 -4.91 13.45 28.92
N ARG A 125 -6.09 13.78 28.37
CA ARG A 125 -6.33 15.02 27.62
C ARG A 125 -5.88 16.26 28.39
N TYR A 126 -5.27 17.21 27.70
CA TYR A 126 -4.67 18.43 28.26
C TYR A 126 -3.50 18.20 29.24
N SER A 127 -2.96 16.99 29.33
CA SER A 127 -1.76 16.71 30.10
C SER A 127 -0.49 16.77 29.25
N PHE A 128 0.66 16.65 29.91
CA PHE A 128 1.95 16.45 29.26
C PHE A 128 1.92 15.34 28.19
N TRP A 129 1.26 14.21 28.44
CA TRP A 129 1.22 13.08 27.50
C TRP A 129 0.42 13.40 26.23
N ASP A 130 -0.65 14.16 26.37
CA ASP A 130 -1.45 14.63 25.22
C ASP A 130 -0.63 15.58 24.34
N VAL A 131 0.06 16.54 24.97
CA VAL A 131 0.95 17.48 24.28
C VAL A 131 2.11 16.74 23.61
N LEU A 132 2.73 15.78 24.30
CA LEU A 132 3.85 15.00 23.77
C LEU A 132 3.43 14.18 22.54
N VAL A 133 2.33 13.45 22.61
CA VAL A 133 1.80 12.69 21.46
C VAL A 133 1.45 13.63 20.32
N THR A 134 0.80 14.75 20.60
CA THR A 134 0.45 15.75 19.57
C THR A 134 1.70 16.33 18.90
N LEU A 135 2.73 16.66 19.66
CA LEU A 135 4.01 17.17 19.15
C LEU A 135 4.73 16.12 18.30
N LEU A 136 4.92 14.90 18.82
CA LEU A 136 5.62 13.82 18.12
C LEU A 136 4.89 13.43 16.83
N THR A 137 3.56 13.29 16.87
CA THR A 137 2.78 13.01 15.66
C THR A 137 2.81 14.17 14.66
N THR A 138 2.95 15.42 15.12
CA THR A 138 3.12 16.61 14.25
C THR A 138 4.46 16.61 13.55
N LEU A 139 5.53 16.33 14.28
CA LEU A 139 6.85 16.17 13.69
C LEU A 139 6.86 15.00 12.69
N ALA A 140 6.39 13.82 13.08
CA ALA A 140 6.40 12.63 12.22
C ALA A 140 5.70 12.86 10.88
N ILE A 141 4.55 13.55 10.86
CA ILE A 141 3.81 13.86 9.63
C ILE A 141 4.48 14.97 8.81
N GLY A 142 5.24 15.86 9.44
CA GLY A 142 5.99 16.92 8.76
C GLY A 142 7.23 16.44 8.03
N PHE A 143 7.81 15.30 8.42
CA PHE A 143 8.98 14.73 7.76
C PHE A 143 8.56 13.74 6.66
N PRO A 144 9.20 13.78 5.47
CA PRO A 144 8.99 12.76 4.45
C PRO A 144 9.44 11.37 4.96
N SER A 145 8.67 10.32 4.66
CA SER A 145 8.96 8.94 5.09
C SER A 145 10.35 8.48 4.68
N PHE A 146 10.77 8.82 3.47
CA PHE A 146 12.06 8.44 2.91
C PHE A 146 13.23 9.07 3.69
N VAL A 147 13.06 10.29 4.23
CA VAL A 147 14.07 10.95 5.07
C VAL A 147 14.19 10.22 6.40
N ILE A 148 13.07 9.86 7.03
CA ILE A 148 13.08 9.04 8.25
C ILE A 148 13.79 7.72 7.98
N GLY A 149 13.48 7.05 6.86
CA GLY A 149 14.14 5.81 6.45
C GLY A 149 15.65 5.95 6.30
N MET A 150 16.11 6.99 5.61
CA MET A 150 17.55 7.25 5.44
C MET A 150 18.25 7.55 6.77
N ILE A 151 17.61 8.30 7.69
CA ILE A 151 18.16 8.54 9.03
C ILE A 151 18.26 7.23 9.80
N LEU A 152 17.21 6.40 9.78
CA LEU A 152 17.22 5.11 10.46
C LEU A 152 18.32 4.19 9.91
N GLN A 153 18.46 4.11 8.59
CA GLN A 153 19.52 3.33 7.96
C GLN A 153 20.92 3.85 8.33
N SER A 154 21.14 5.16 8.27
CA SER A 154 22.42 5.78 8.64
C SER A 154 22.78 5.52 10.11
N GLN A 155 21.85 5.72 11.03
CA GLN A 155 22.14 5.58 12.46
C GLN A 155 22.25 4.12 12.89
N PHE A 156 21.27 3.29 12.51
CA PHE A 156 21.17 1.93 13.06
C PHE A 156 21.87 0.86 12.22
N ALA A 157 22.02 1.06 10.90
CA ALA A 157 22.76 0.11 10.06
C ALA A 157 24.23 0.50 9.89
N VAL A 158 24.52 1.79 9.64
CA VAL A 158 25.89 2.23 9.35
C VAL A 158 26.67 2.56 10.63
N ASN A 159 26.15 3.45 11.48
CA ASN A 159 26.92 3.92 12.64
C ASN A 159 26.92 2.91 13.80
N LEU A 160 25.76 2.35 14.14
CA LEU A 160 25.61 1.44 15.28
C LEU A 160 25.80 -0.04 14.91
N GLY A 161 25.58 -0.41 13.64
CA GLY A 161 25.67 -1.81 13.18
C GLY A 161 24.65 -2.76 13.81
N TRP A 162 23.50 -2.25 14.29
CA TRP A 162 22.44 -3.06 14.90
C TRP A 162 21.63 -3.85 13.88
N PHE A 163 21.50 -3.33 12.66
CA PHE A 163 20.75 -3.95 11.57
C PHE A 163 21.59 -4.03 10.30
N PRO A 164 21.29 -4.99 9.39
CA PRO A 164 22.02 -5.11 8.14
C PRO A 164 21.71 -3.93 7.20
N LEU A 165 22.73 -3.45 6.50
CA LEU A 165 22.58 -2.39 5.49
C LEU A 165 21.92 -2.89 4.20
N ILE A 166 22.29 -4.10 3.78
CA ILE A 166 21.71 -4.79 2.62
C ILE A 166 20.71 -5.80 3.16
N SER A 167 19.48 -5.77 2.65
CA SER A 167 18.48 -6.74 3.07
C SER A 167 18.82 -8.14 2.59
N ASP A 168 18.79 -9.10 3.51
CA ASP A 168 18.87 -10.54 3.27
C ASP A 168 17.47 -11.21 3.30
N GLY A 169 16.40 -10.41 3.40
CA GLY A 169 15.03 -10.88 3.59
C GLY A 169 14.74 -11.47 4.98
N SER A 170 15.67 -11.34 5.93
CA SER A 170 15.46 -11.78 7.31
C SER A 170 14.49 -10.87 8.07
N PHE A 171 14.05 -11.32 9.25
CA PHE A 171 13.26 -10.48 10.14
C PHE A 171 14.00 -9.20 10.54
N ASN A 172 15.32 -9.27 10.74
CA ASN A 172 16.12 -8.13 11.16
C ASN A 172 16.22 -7.05 10.09
N SER A 173 16.35 -7.43 8.82
CA SER A 173 16.37 -6.46 7.72
C SER A 173 15.00 -5.82 7.46
N MET A 174 13.92 -6.43 7.96
CA MET A 174 12.55 -5.93 7.82
C MET A 174 12.17 -4.86 8.86
N ILE A 175 12.83 -4.82 10.02
CA ILE A 175 12.43 -3.95 11.14
C ILE A 175 12.48 -2.46 10.77
N MET A 176 13.60 -2.00 10.21
CA MET A 176 13.76 -0.59 9.82
C MET A 176 12.79 -0.15 8.71
N PRO A 177 12.62 -0.87 7.59
CA PRO A 177 11.65 -0.48 6.58
C PRO A 177 10.21 -0.56 7.12
N ALA A 178 9.87 -1.57 7.93
CA ALA A 178 8.55 -1.67 8.54
C ALA A 178 8.25 -0.48 9.46
N PHE A 179 9.21 -0.09 10.30
CA PHE A 179 9.08 1.07 11.17
C PHE A 179 8.98 2.38 10.40
N THR A 180 9.73 2.51 9.29
CA THR A 180 9.67 3.68 8.40
C THR A 180 8.27 3.87 7.79
N LEU A 181 7.64 2.78 7.36
CA LEU A 181 6.26 2.82 6.86
C LEU A 181 5.28 3.11 7.98
N ALA A 182 5.45 2.43 9.12
CA ALA A 182 4.52 2.50 10.23
C ALA A 182 4.48 3.86 10.94
N ILE A 183 5.57 4.61 11.02
CA ILE A 183 5.63 5.78 11.91
C ILE A 183 4.69 6.93 11.49
N ILE A 184 4.51 7.12 10.17
CA ILE A 184 3.60 8.15 9.66
C ILE A 184 2.15 7.71 9.84
N ASP A 185 1.85 6.45 9.52
CA ASP A 185 0.52 5.89 9.74
C ASP A 185 0.16 5.86 11.23
N ALA A 186 1.09 5.49 12.10
CA ALA A 186 0.93 5.51 13.56
C ALA A 186 0.57 6.90 14.06
N ALA A 187 1.20 7.93 13.48
CA ALA A 187 0.91 9.31 13.83
C ALA A 187 -0.52 9.72 13.44
N LEU A 188 -1.00 9.27 12.28
CA LEU A 188 -2.36 9.51 11.80
C LEU A 188 -3.39 8.72 12.62
N VAL A 189 -3.12 7.43 12.88
CA VAL A 189 -3.94 6.56 13.73
C VAL A 189 -4.05 7.11 15.15
N ALA A 190 -2.95 7.60 15.75
CA ALA A 190 -2.98 8.20 17.07
C ALA A 190 -3.91 9.43 17.13
N ARG A 191 -3.84 10.32 16.14
CA ARG A 191 -4.71 11.50 16.07
C ARG A 191 -6.17 11.11 15.86
N LEU A 192 -6.44 10.16 14.97
CA LEU A 192 -7.79 9.68 14.69
C LEU A 192 -8.40 8.99 15.93
N MET A 193 -7.64 8.12 16.59
CA MET A 193 -8.05 7.46 17.83
C MET A 193 -8.31 8.49 18.93
N ARG A 194 -7.43 9.48 19.09
CA ARG A 194 -7.63 10.56 20.06
C ARG A 194 -8.90 11.37 19.79
N GLY A 195 -9.09 11.80 18.55
CA GLY A 195 -10.26 12.60 18.14
C GLY A 195 -11.57 11.85 18.39
N THR A 196 -11.66 10.64 17.87
CA THR A 196 -12.85 9.78 17.99
C THR A 196 -13.14 9.41 19.44
N MET A 197 -12.12 9.20 20.29
CA MET A 197 -12.34 9.00 21.73
C MET A 197 -12.93 10.23 22.42
N LEU A 198 -12.41 11.43 22.12
CA LEU A 198 -12.92 12.67 22.70
C LEU A 198 -14.36 12.98 22.26
N GLU A 199 -14.70 12.65 21.02
CA GLU A 199 -16.07 12.74 20.50
C GLU A 199 -17.00 11.75 21.20
N VAL A 200 -16.63 10.47 21.24
CA VAL A 200 -17.43 9.41 21.87
C VAL A 200 -17.63 9.66 23.37
N LEU A 201 -16.62 10.17 24.08
CA LEU A 201 -16.74 10.54 25.49
C LEU A 201 -17.83 11.59 25.75
N ARG A 202 -18.19 12.41 24.75
CA ARG A 202 -19.23 13.44 24.84
C ARG A 202 -20.62 12.95 24.42
N ALA A 203 -20.73 11.71 23.91
CA ALA A 203 -21.97 11.17 23.39
C ALA A 203 -23.01 10.86 24.49
N ASP A 204 -24.30 11.03 24.18
CA ASP A 204 -25.37 10.92 25.17
C ASP A 204 -25.56 9.50 25.72
N TYR A 205 -25.26 8.46 24.92
CA TYR A 205 -25.27 7.08 25.41
C TYR A 205 -24.17 6.82 26.45
N VAL A 206 -23.04 7.53 26.38
CA VAL A 206 -21.97 7.45 27.38
C VAL A 206 -22.39 8.15 28.66
N LYS A 207 -22.99 9.35 28.56
CA LYS A 207 -23.56 10.05 29.74
C LYS A 207 -24.64 9.20 30.42
N THR A 208 -25.51 8.56 29.64
CA THR A 208 -26.55 7.67 30.15
C THR A 208 -25.94 6.45 30.85
N ALA A 209 -24.88 5.85 30.30
CA ALA A 209 -24.17 4.74 30.92
C ALA A 209 -23.57 5.13 32.28
N ILE A 210 -22.96 6.33 32.37
CA ILE A 210 -22.43 6.89 33.61
C ILE A 210 -23.57 7.14 34.62
N ALA A 211 -24.68 7.74 34.18
CA ALA A 211 -25.84 8.01 35.03
C ALA A 211 -26.49 6.74 35.60
N LYS A 212 -26.40 5.61 34.87
CA LYS A 212 -26.83 4.29 35.34
C LYS A 212 -25.86 3.63 36.35
N GLY A 213 -24.79 4.31 36.75
CA GLY A 213 -23.83 3.82 37.75
C GLY A 213 -22.82 2.80 37.22
N LEU A 214 -22.65 2.67 35.90
CA LEU A 214 -21.65 1.75 35.35
C LEU A 214 -20.23 2.17 35.76
N PRO A 215 -19.35 1.22 36.14
CA PRO A 215 -18.00 1.55 36.56
C PRO A 215 -17.22 2.17 35.39
N ARG A 216 -16.36 3.16 35.70
CA ARG A 216 -15.61 3.95 34.71
C ARG A 216 -14.82 3.10 33.71
N ARG A 217 -14.24 1.98 34.17
CA ARG A 217 -13.53 1.02 33.30
C ARG A 217 -14.45 0.39 32.26
N THR A 218 -15.67 0.01 32.63
CA THR A 218 -16.66 -0.58 31.72
C THR A 218 -17.15 0.43 30.70
N VAL A 219 -17.42 1.67 31.14
CA VAL A 219 -17.76 2.78 30.23
C VAL A 219 -16.64 2.98 29.21
N LEU A 220 -15.38 3.03 29.69
CA LEU A 220 -14.24 3.28 28.82
C LEU A 220 -13.97 2.15 27.81
N LEU A 221 -13.88 0.90 28.27
CA LEU A 221 -13.54 -0.24 27.41
C LEU A 221 -14.68 -0.65 26.49
N LYS A 222 -15.92 -0.75 27.00
CA LYS A 222 -17.05 -1.29 26.24
C LYS A 222 -17.82 -0.25 25.44
N HIS A 223 -17.90 0.99 25.91
CA HIS A 223 -18.69 2.04 25.25
C HIS A 223 -17.82 3.05 24.51
N VAL A 224 -16.69 3.47 25.08
CA VAL A 224 -15.83 4.47 24.43
C VAL A 224 -14.91 3.81 23.41
N MET A 225 -13.95 3.00 23.86
CA MET A 225 -12.93 2.42 22.98
C MET A 225 -13.51 1.59 21.85
N ARG A 226 -14.54 0.77 22.13
CA ARG A 226 -15.20 -0.04 21.10
C ARG A 226 -15.82 0.77 19.96
N ASN A 227 -16.34 1.97 20.25
CA ASN A 227 -16.92 2.83 19.21
C ASN A 227 -15.86 3.70 18.53
N SER A 228 -14.82 4.11 19.27
CA SER A 228 -13.70 4.89 18.73
C SER A 228 -12.78 4.09 17.81
N ILE A 229 -12.72 2.76 17.94
CA ILE A 229 -11.86 1.93 17.09
C ILE A 229 -12.42 1.71 15.68
N ILE A 230 -13.71 1.98 15.44
CA ILE A 230 -14.36 1.71 14.14
C ILE A 230 -13.73 2.54 13.00
N PRO A 231 -13.56 3.87 13.14
CA PRO A 231 -12.86 4.67 12.13
C PRO A 231 -11.37 4.29 12.00
N VAL A 232 -10.75 3.86 13.11
CA VAL A 232 -9.35 3.45 13.13
C VAL A 232 -9.14 2.17 12.31
N VAL A 233 -9.96 1.14 12.52
CA VAL A 233 -9.92 -0.12 11.76
C VAL A 233 -10.11 0.12 10.27
N THR A 234 -10.99 1.07 9.92
CA THR A 234 -11.12 1.48 8.53
C THR A 234 -9.81 2.00 7.99
N TYR A 235 -9.26 3.01 8.66
CA TYR A 235 -8.08 3.70 8.18
C TYR A 235 -6.94 2.71 7.97
N ILE A 236 -6.75 1.79 8.92
CA ILE A 236 -5.78 0.68 8.83
C ILE A 236 -6.05 -0.20 7.61
N GLY A 237 -7.31 -0.55 7.33
CA GLY A 237 -7.67 -1.34 6.15
C GLY A 237 -7.32 -0.64 4.83
N ILE A 238 -7.54 0.68 4.75
CA ILE A 238 -7.18 1.49 3.59
C ILE A 238 -5.66 1.63 3.46
N SER A 239 -4.95 1.94 4.56
CA SER A 239 -3.49 2.04 4.58
C SER A 239 -2.84 0.71 4.16
N PHE A 240 -3.32 -0.43 4.67
CA PHE A 240 -2.82 -1.74 4.28
C PHE A 240 -2.95 -1.98 2.76
N GLY A 241 -4.05 -1.54 2.15
CA GLY A 241 -4.22 -1.53 0.70
C GLY A 241 -3.17 -0.70 -0.02
N GLY A 242 -2.89 0.51 0.48
CA GLY A 242 -1.83 1.37 -0.04
C GLY A 242 -0.44 0.73 0.07
N LEU A 243 -0.12 0.10 1.20
CA LEU A 243 1.16 -0.57 1.43
C LEU A 243 1.38 -1.77 0.49
N LEU A 244 0.35 -2.58 0.25
CA LEU A 244 0.43 -3.68 -0.73
C LEU A 244 0.50 -3.19 -2.19
N GLY A 245 -0.03 -2.01 -2.47
CA GLY A 245 0.11 -1.34 -3.77
C GLY A 245 1.57 -0.99 -4.11
N GLY A 246 2.46 -1.04 -3.12
CA GLY A 246 3.91 -0.95 -3.29
C GLY A 246 4.52 0.12 -2.39
N ALA A 247 5.35 -0.30 -1.44
CA ALA A 247 6.18 0.58 -0.62
C ALA A 247 7.44 1.05 -1.39
N LEU A 248 7.24 1.55 -2.62
CA LEU A 248 8.25 1.83 -3.64
C LEU A 248 9.55 2.44 -3.11
N ILE A 249 9.41 3.60 -2.46
CA ILE A 249 10.55 4.38 -2.01
C ILE A 249 11.24 3.70 -0.83
N THR A 250 10.47 3.14 0.11
CA THR A 250 11.02 2.48 1.29
C THR A 250 11.74 1.19 0.91
N GLU A 251 11.16 0.35 0.06
CA GLU A 251 11.81 -0.87 -0.41
C GLU A 251 13.10 -0.56 -1.18
N ALA A 252 13.11 0.51 -1.98
CA ALA A 252 14.30 0.96 -2.68
C ALA A 252 15.42 1.44 -1.74
N ILE A 253 15.09 2.21 -0.69
CA ILE A 253 16.10 2.69 0.27
C ILE A 253 16.73 1.54 1.05
N PHE A 254 15.91 0.57 1.47
CA PHE A 254 16.37 -0.54 2.29
C PHE A 254 16.82 -1.76 1.46
N ASN A 255 16.84 -1.67 0.13
CA ASN A 255 17.10 -2.79 -0.78
C ASN A 255 16.25 -4.03 -0.44
N TRP A 256 15.01 -3.81 -0.03
CA TRP A 256 14.10 -4.89 0.30
C TRP A 256 13.59 -5.52 -0.99
N ASP A 257 13.77 -6.82 -1.18
CA ASP A 257 13.40 -7.52 -2.40
C ASP A 257 11.88 -7.74 -2.54
N GLY A 258 11.16 -6.63 -2.73
CA GLY A 258 9.72 -6.55 -2.89
C GLY A 258 9.30 -6.00 -4.26
N MET A 259 7.99 -5.78 -4.40
CA MET A 259 7.36 -5.29 -5.62
C MET A 259 7.81 -3.86 -5.96
N GLY A 260 7.93 -3.01 -4.94
CA GLY A 260 8.37 -1.63 -5.10
C GLY A 260 9.82 -1.53 -5.59
N TYR A 261 10.72 -2.33 -5.00
CA TYR A 261 12.10 -2.40 -5.47
C TYR A 261 12.17 -2.90 -6.92
N ALA A 262 11.43 -3.96 -7.26
CA ALA A 262 11.38 -4.46 -8.64
C ALA A 262 10.87 -3.42 -9.65
N LEU A 263 9.89 -2.59 -9.29
CA LEU A 263 9.43 -1.51 -10.17
C LEU A 263 10.54 -0.49 -10.44
N VAL A 264 11.23 -0.02 -9.39
CA VAL A 264 12.30 0.97 -9.53
C VAL A 264 13.44 0.42 -10.40
N THR A 265 13.86 -0.81 -10.15
CA THR A 265 14.91 -1.47 -10.95
C THR A 265 14.46 -1.69 -12.40
N ALA A 266 13.21 -2.08 -12.62
CA ALA A 266 12.68 -2.29 -13.96
C ALA A 266 12.58 -1.00 -14.77
N ILE A 267 12.20 0.12 -14.14
CA ILE A 267 12.22 1.45 -14.77
C ILE A 267 13.63 1.83 -15.19
N GLN A 268 14.63 1.63 -14.31
CA GLN A 268 16.02 1.94 -14.62
C GLN A 268 16.61 1.05 -15.73
N GLN A 269 16.13 -0.18 -15.85
CA GLN A 269 16.58 -1.15 -16.85
C GLN A 269 15.77 -1.14 -18.16
N GLY A 270 14.72 -0.32 -18.27
CA GLY A 270 13.82 -0.32 -19.43
C GLY A 270 13.01 -1.63 -19.58
N ASN A 271 12.73 -2.31 -18.48
CA ASN A 271 12.11 -3.62 -18.46
C ASN A 271 10.57 -3.53 -18.34
N ASN A 272 9.93 -3.23 -19.46
CA ASN A 272 8.49 -2.96 -19.51
C ASN A 272 7.58 -4.09 -18.96
N PRO A 273 7.82 -5.39 -19.20
CA PRO A 273 6.99 -6.49 -18.69
C PRO A 273 6.96 -6.52 -17.17
N ILE A 274 8.08 -6.26 -16.51
CA ILE A 274 8.14 -6.18 -15.04
C ILE A 274 7.38 -4.94 -14.56
N ILE A 275 7.52 -3.78 -15.21
CA ILE A 275 6.76 -2.56 -14.88
C ILE A 275 5.25 -2.83 -14.99
N VAL A 276 4.82 -3.38 -16.12
CA VAL A 276 3.44 -3.78 -16.40
C VAL A 276 2.93 -4.73 -15.32
N GLY A 277 3.70 -5.78 -15.03
CA GLY A 277 3.34 -6.79 -14.05
C GLY A 277 3.17 -6.21 -12.65
N VAL A 278 4.15 -5.44 -12.18
CA VAL A 278 4.11 -4.83 -10.84
C VAL A 278 2.93 -3.88 -10.70
N VAL A 279 2.75 -2.95 -11.64
CA VAL A 279 1.67 -1.96 -11.54
C VAL A 279 0.31 -2.63 -11.68
N THR A 280 0.15 -3.61 -12.59
CA THR A 280 -1.14 -4.28 -12.75
C THR A 280 -1.49 -5.13 -11.52
N TYR A 281 -0.52 -5.84 -10.95
CA TYR A 281 -0.74 -6.52 -9.66
C TYR A 281 -1.06 -5.53 -8.54
N GLY A 282 -0.32 -4.43 -8.43
CA GLY A 282 -0.55 -3.40 -7.42
C GLY A 282 -1.97 -2.83 -7.50
N VAL A 283 -2.43 -2.48 -8.70
CA VAL A 283 -3.81 -2.00 -8.92
C VAL A 283 -4.82 -3.10 -8.60
N ALA A 284 -4.62 -4.33 -9.07
CA ALA A 284 -5.53 -5.44 -8.79
C ALA A 284 -5.68 -5.69 -7.28
N VAL A 285 -4.58 -5.75 -6.54
CA VAL A 285 -4.56 -5.94 -5.09
C VAL A 285 -5.20 -4.76 -4.38
N PHE A 286 -4.88 -3.52 -4.77
CA PHE A 286 -5.46 -2.31 -4.18
C PHE A 286 -6.99 -2.27 -4.36
N VAL A 287 -7.49 -2.58 -5.55
CA VAL A 287 -8.94 -2.58 -5.83
C VAL A 287 -9.64 -3.72 -5.09
N LEU A 288 -9.03 -4.91 -5.03
CA LEU A 288 -9.54 -6.04 -4.24
C LEU A 288 -9.62 -5.70 -2.75
N LEU A 289 -8.58 -5.07 -2.18
CA LEU A 289 -8.59 -4.67 -0.78
C LEU A 289 -9.61 -3.58 -0.49
N ASN A 290 -9.77 -2.58 -1.37
CA ASN A 290 -10.84 -1.60 -1.23
C ASN A 290 -12.22 -2.25 -1.25
N LEU A 291 -12.46 -3.21 -2.15
CA LEU A 291 -13.70 -3.97 -2.16
C LEU A 291 -13.91 -4.71 -0.84
N LEU A 292 -12.86 -5.36 -0.29
CA LEU A 292 -12.95 -6.04 1.00
C LEU A 292 -13.26 -5.07 2.15
N VAL A 293 -12.63 -3.90 2.18
CA VAL A 293 -12.88 -2.84 3.18
C VAL A 293 -14.32 -2.33 3.06
N ASP A 294 -14.79 -2.06 1.84
CA ASP A 294 -16.16 -1.63 1.57
C ASP A 294 -17.20 -2.68 2.01
N LEU A 295 -16.91 -3.96 1.80
CA LEU A 295 -17.76 -5.06 2.27
C LEU A 295 -17.74 -5.20 3.79
N LEU A 296 -16.56 -5.08 4.42
CA LEU A 296 -16.42 -5.06 5.88
C LEU A 296 -17.23 -3.91 6.48
N TYR A 297 -17.20 -2.75 5.84
CA TYR A 297 -18.02 -1.60 6.22
C TYR A 297 -19.51 -1.89 6.18
N ALA A 298 -20.01 -2.53 5.12
CA ALA A 298 -21.43 -2.88 5.02
C ALA A 298 -21.88 -3.88 6.11
N VAL A 299 -20.94 -4.66 6.66
CA VAL A 299 -21.19 -5.58 7.78
C VAL A 299 -21.09 -4.85 9.13
N LEU A 300 -20.11 -3.97 9.30
CA LEU A 300 -19.84 -3.24 10.54
C LEU A 300 -20.81 -2.07 10.80
N ASP A 301 -21.29 -1.40 9.75
CA ASP A 301 -22.25 -0.31 9.86
C ASP A 301 -23.60 -0.66 9.18
N PRO A 302 -24.62 -1.05 9.96
CA PRO A 302 -25.94 -1.37 9.43
C PRO A 302 -26.69 -0.16 8.83
N ARG A 303 -26.23 1.09 9.00
CA ARG A 303 -26.88 2.29 8.44
C ARG A 303 -26.67 2.43 6.94
N ILE A 304 -25.61 1.83 6.39
CA ILE A 304 -25.31 1.85 4.95
C ILE A 304 -26.24 0.93 4.15
N ARG A 305 -27.04 0.08 4.82
CA ARG A 305 -27.99 -0.85 4.18
C ARG A 305 -29.25 -0.16 3.61
N LEU A 306 -29.51 1.10 3.96
CA LEU A 306 -30.75 1.82 3.65
C LEU A 306 -30.60 2.92 2.56
N SER A 307 -29.43 3.01 1.91
CA SER A 307 -29.22 3.89 0.74
C SER A 307 -29.03 3.10 -0.56
#